data_AF-A0A8C4Q2K1-F1
#
_entry.id   AF-A0A8C4Q2K1-F1
#
_cell.length_a   1.000
_cell.length_b   1.000
_cell.length_c   1.000
_cell.angle_alpha   90.00
_cell.angle_beta   90.00
_cell.angle_gamma   90.00
#
_symmetry.space_group_name_H-M   'P 1'
#
loop_
_entity.id
_entity.type
_entity.pdbx_description
1 polymer ?
#
loop_
_entity_poly.entity_id
_entity_poly.type
_entity_poly.pdbx_seq_one_letter_code
_entity_poly.pdbx_strand_id
1 'polypeptide(L)'
;ASTRHACYIFLHHNAPHKVTPEELLKHFQCNTTEPANKLCVPQAGGASCECEQGNTAVNLTCDIDECAGNKHNCNENAICENTKASFTCSCKQGYTGNGTCCKIEKCHKEQCDMNPCHHGGACVGIESENSPECQYRCDCLAIYEGQDCPPPPPPPPPPPPPPPPPPPPPPPP
;
A
#
# COMPACT_ATOMS: atom_id res chain seq x y z
N ALA A 1 -10.42 -18.52 19.65
CA ALA A 1 -11.82 -18.15 19.40
C ALA A 1 -12.07 -18.16 17.89
N SER A 2 -12.44 -19.32 17.35
CA SER A 2 -12.77 -19.50 15.93
C SER A 2 -14.23 -19.87 15.92
N THR A 3 -15.11 -18.88 15.69
CA THR A 3 -16.55 -19.11 15.53
C THR A 3 -16.76 -19.78 14.18
N ARG A 4 -16.54 -21.10 14.13
CA ARG A 4 -17.08 -21.95 13.07
C ARG A 4 -18.59 -21.87 13.20
N HIS A 5 -19.24 -21.13 12.31
CA HIS A 5 -20.69 -21.03 12.30
C HIS A 5 -21.27 -22.40 11.93
N ALA A 6 -22.15 -22.93 12.78
CA ALA A 6 -22.73 -24.25 12.62
C ALA A 6 -23.99 -24.19 11.75
N CYS A 7 -24.17 -25.22 10.93
CA CYS A 7 -25.36 -25.45 10.14
C CYS A 7 -26.46 -26.09 11.01
N TYR A 8 -27.71 -25.62 10.92
CA TYR A 8 -28.85 -26.19 11.63
C TYR A 8 -29.99 -26.57 10.67
N ILE A 9 -30.69 -27.67 10.96
CA ILE A 9 -31.86 -28.13 10.21
C ILE A 9 -33.10 -27.37 10.68
N PHE A 10 -33.80 -26.69 9.77
CA PHE A 10 -35.18 -26.27 10.01
C PHE A 10 -36.12 -27.42 9.66
N LEU A 11 -36.60 -28.16 10.67
CA LEU A 11 -37.61 -29.21 10.47
C LEU A 11 -38.99 -28.57 10.26
N HIS A 12 -39.38 -28.33 9.01
CA HIS A 12 -40.81 -28.17 8.69
C HIS A 12 -41.48 -29.55 8.86
N HIS A 13 -42.46 -29.62 9.77
CA HIS A 13 -43.05 -30.84 10.31
C HIS A 13 -43.92 -31.68 9.34
N ASN A 14 -43.64 -31.72 8.04
CA ASN A 14 -44.37 -32.59 7.09
C ASN A 14 -43.63 -32.77 5.75
N ALA A 15 -42.56 -33.57 5.72
CA ALA A 15 -41.97 -34.03 4.47
C ALA A 15 -42.15 -35.55 4.33
N PRO A 16 -43.00 -36.03 3.38
CA PRO A 16 -43.05 -37.44 3.05
C PRO A 16 -41.92 -37.77 2.06
N HIS A 17 -41.31 -38.95 2.22
CA HIS A 17 -40.29 -39.59 1.37
C HIS A 17 -38.81 -39.28 1.64
N LYS A 18 -37.98 -40.31 1.37
CA LYS A 18 -36.52 -40.38 1.57
C LYS A 18 -35.83 -39.26 0.80
N VAL A 19 -35.41 -38.22 1.52
CA VAL A 19 -34.62 -37.10 0.99
C VAL A 19 -33.17 -37.55 0.86
N THR A 20 -32.53 -37.31 -0.28
CA THR A 20 -31.09 -37.59 -0.46
C THR A 20 -30.23 -36.66 0.41
N PRO A 21 -28.98 -37.03 0.79
CA PRO A 21 -28.11 -36.13 1.58
C PRO A 21 -27.91 -34.74 0.95
N GLU A 22 -27.87 -34.66 -0.39
CA GLU A 22 -27.78 -33.41 -1.15
C GLU A 22 -29.05 -32.54 -1.05
N GLU A 23 -30.24 -33.16 -1.02
CA GLU A 23 -31.52 -32.47 -0.84
C GLU A 23 -31.78 -32.07 0.63
N LEU A 24 -31.21 -32.80 1.58
CA LEU A 24 -31.23 -32.46 3.00
C LEU A 24 -30.39 -31.21 3.28
N LEU A 25 -29.25 -31.07 2.61
CA LEU A 25 -28.35 -29.91 2.72
C LEU A 25 -29.03 -28.59 2.34
N LYS A 26 -30.00 -28.61 1.42
CA LYS A 26 -30.81 -27.43 1.02
C LYS A 26 -31.67 -26.87 2.17
N HIS A 27 -31.91 -27.66 3.22
CA HIS A 27 -32.68 -27.26 4.40
C HIS A 27 -31.80 -26.80 5.57
N PHE A 28 -30.47 -26.90 5.43
CA PHE A 28 -29.54 -26.38 6.43
C PHE A 28 -29.23 -24.91 6.14
N GLN A 29 -29.48 -24.06 7.14
CA GLN A 29 -29.12 -22.64 7.06
C GLN A 29 -27.94 -22.32 7.97
N CYS A 30 -27.16 -21.33 7.56
CA CYS A 30 -26.07 -20.79 8.36
C CYS A 30 -26.62 -19.91 9.49
N ASN A 31 -26.28 -20.24 10.73
CA ASN A 31 -26.62 -19.41 11.88
C ASN A 31 -25.68 -18.19 11.95
N THR A 32 -25.94 -17.21 11.10
CA THR A 32 -25.16 -15.96 10.96
C THR A 32 -26.12 -14.79 10.84
N THR A 33 -25.70 -13.60 11.27
CA THR A 33 -26.45 -12.35 11.12
C THR A 33 -26.66 -11.93 9.65
N GLU A 34 -25.85 -12.44 8.72
CA GLU A 34 -25.95 -12.21 7.28
C GLU A 34 -25.88 -13.55 6.51
N PRO A 35 -27.02 -14.26 6.30
CA PRO A 35 -27.05 -15.57 5.64
C PRO A 35 -26.91 -15.52 4.12
N ALA A 36 -26.85 -14.32 3.52
CA ALA A 36 -26.72 -14.18 2.07
C ALA A 36 -25.38 -14.74 1.57
N ASN A 37 -25.41 -15.41 0.40
CA ASN A 37 -24.25 -15.95 -0.31
C ASN A 37 -23.43 -16.97 0.49
N LYS A 38 -24.05 -17.65 1.46
CA LYS A 38 -23.45 -18.72 2.29
C LYS A 38 -24.17 -20.04 2.02
N LEU A 39 -23.40 -21.11 1.86
CA LEU A 39 -23.93 -22.47 1.77
C LEU A 39 -23.30 -23.38 2.82
N CYS A 40 -24.09 -24.34 3.29
CA CYS A 40 -23.59 -25.39 4.16
C CYS A 40 -22.92 -26.47 3.31
N VAL A 41 -21.62 -26.69 3.49
CA VAL A 41 -20.89 -27.79 2.87
C VAL A 41 -20.60 -28.89 3.87
N PRO A 42 -20.63 -30.17 3.45
CA PRO A 42 -20.25 -31.28 4.32
C PRO A 42 -18.73 -31.25 4.59
N GLN A 43 -18.35 -31.40 5.86
CA GLN A 43 -16.95 -31.53 6.29
C GLN A 43 -16.78 -32.80 7.16
N ALA A 44 -15.55 -33.28 7.32
CA ALA A 44 -15.26 -34.43 8.18
C ALA A 44 -15.62 -34.11 9.64
N GLY A 45 -16.75 -34.67 10.11
CA GLY A 45 -17.28 -34.43 11.46
C GLY A 45 -18.43 -33.44 11.56
N GLY A 46 -19.04 -32.97 10.45
CA GLY A 46 -20.22 -32.11 10.48
C GLY A 46 -20.49 -31.38 9.18
N ALA A 47 -21.11 -30.20 9.26
CA ALA A 47 -21.26 -29.28 8.13
C ALA A 47 -20.73 -27.90 8.53
N SER A 48 -20.08 -27.22 7.60
CA SER A 48 -19.54 -25.87 7.81
C SER A 48 -20.15 -24.88 6.83
N CYS A 49 -20.27 -23.62 7.28
CA CYS A 49 -20.74 -22.52 6.44
C CYS A 49 -19.58 -21.95 5.63
N GLU A 50 -19.66 -22.11 4.32
CA GLU A 50 -18.70 -21.56 3.35
C GLU A 50 -19.41 -20.57 2.42
N CYS A 51 -18.63 -19.69 1.79
CA CYS A 51 -19.19 -18.76 0.81
C CYS A 51 -19.52 -19.48 -0.50
N GLU A 52 -20.60 -19.05 -1.15
CA GLU A 52 -20.92 -19.51 -2.51
C GLU A 52 -19.79 -19.16 -3.49
N GLN A 53 -19.63 -19.99 -4.51
CA GLN A 53 -18.54 -19.87 -5.47
C GLN A 53 -18.50 -18.46 -6.09
N GLY A 54 -17.34 -17.81 -6.03
CA GLY A 54 -17.15 -16.42 -6.48
C GLY A 54 -17.29 -15.37 -5.39
N ASN A 55 -17.59 -15.77 -4.15
CA ASN A 55 -17.56 -14.91 -2.97
C ASN A 55 -16.39 -15.29 -2.05
N THR A 56 -15.84 -14.30 -1.34
CA THR A 56 -14.83 -14.50 -0.29
C THR A 56 -15.34 -14.04 1.06
N ALA A 57 -14.78 -14.63 2.12
CA ALA A 57 -15.12 -14.26 3.48
C ALA A 57 -14.38 -12.97 3.88
N VAL A 58 -15.08 -11.83 3.78
CA VAL A 58 -14.56 -10.52 4.22
C VAL A 58 -15.30 -10.12 5.50
N ASN A 59 -14.57 -9.88 6.59
CA ASN A 59 -15.15 -9.46 7.88
C ASN A 59 -16.36 -10.31 8.33
N LEU A 60 -16.24 -11.64 8.21
CA LEU A 60 -17.26 -12.65 8.58
C LEU A 60 -18.51 -12.69 7.67
N THR A 61 -18.55 -11.87 6.62
CA THR A 61 -19.63 -11.80 5.62
C THR A 61 -19.14 -12.38 4.30
N CYS A 62 -20.04 -13.03 3.54
CA CYS A 62 -19.68 -13.54 2.22
C CYS A 62 -19.96 -12.45 1.21
N ASP A 63 -18.87 -11.93 0.65
CA ASP A 63 -18.89 -10.81 -0.25
C ASP A 63 -18.35 -11.23 -1.61
N ILE A 64 -18.85 -10.63 -2.68
CA ILE A 64 -18.34 -10.94 -4.01
C ILE A 64 -16.87 -10.54 -4.04
N ASP A 65 -16.00 -11.38 -4.59
CA ASP A 65 -14.61 -11.01 -4.82
C ASP A 65 -14.48 -10.47 -6.24
N GLU A 66 -14.60 -9.15 -6.40
CA GLU A 66 -14.46 -8.54 -7.71
C GLU A 66 -13.05 -8.74 -8.27
N CYS A 67 -12.03 -8.85 -7.42
CA CYS A 67 -10.64 -9.10 -7.81
C CYS A 67 -10.45 -10.50 -8.40
N ALA A 68 -10.93 -11.54 -7.73
CA ALA A 68 -10.88 -12.91 -8.24
C ALA A 68 -11.80 -13.11 -9.47
N GLY A 69 -12.92 -12.39 -9.50
CA GLY A 69 -13.91 -12.43 -10.58
C GLY A 69 -13.54 -11.62 -11.82
N ASN A 70 -12.44 -10.86 -11.82
CA ASN A 70 -12.11 -9.85 -12.83
C ASN A 70 -13.28 -8.87 -13.09
N LYS A 71 -14.06 -8.56 -12.05
CA LYS A 71 -15.18 -7.60 -12.07
C LYS A 71 -14.78 -6.23 -11.52
N HIS A 72 -13.49 -5.90 -11.59
CA HIS A 72 -12.93 -4.64 -11.17
C HIS A 72 -12.50 -3.80 -12.37
N ASN A 73 -12.26 -2.51 -12.14
CA ASN A 73 -11.69 -1.59 -13.13
C ASN A 73 -10.26 -1.15 -12.78
N CYS A 74 -9.59 -1.87 -11.87
CA CYS A 74 -8.17 -1.61 -11.57
C CYS A 74 -7.30 -1.66 -12.82
N ASN A 75 -6.30 -0.80 -12.86
CA ASN A 75 -5.30 -0.78 -13.91
C ASN A 75 -4.51 -2.10 -13.93
N GLU A 76 -3.96 -2.50 -15.08
CA GLU A 76 -3.05 -3.67 -15.18
C GLU A 76 -1.80 -3.51 -14.28
N ASN A 77 -1.40 -2.26 -14.03
CA ASN A 77 -0.29 -1.90 -13.15
C ASN A 77 -0.75 -1.56 -11.72
N ALA A 78 -1.97 -1.95 -11.34
CA ALA A 78 -2.49 -1.84 -9.98
C ALA A 78 -2.61 -3.21 -9.29
N ILE A 79 -2.67 -3.18 -7.97
CA ILE A 79 -3.06 -4.27 -7.07
C ILE A 79 -4.54 -4.07 -6.76
N CYS A 80 -5.34 -5.12 -6.95
CA CYS A 80 -6.74 -5.15 -6.56
C CYS A 80 -6.85 -5.78 -5.17
N GLU A 81 -7.51 -5.10 -4.24
CA GLU A 81 -7.79 -5.61 -2.90
C GLU A 81 -9.29 -5.63 -2.67
N ASN A 82 -9.82 -6.82 -2.36
CA ASN A 82 -11.25 -6.98 -2.09
C ASN A 82 -11.61 -6.40 -0.71
N THR A 83 -12.75 -5.72 -0.61
CA THR A 83 -13.23 -5.06 0.61
C THR A 83 -14.71 -5.34 0.81
N LYS A 84 -15.28 -5.14 2.01
CA LYS A 84 -16.72 -5.44 2.20
C LYS A 84 -17.58 -4.59 1.25
N ALA A 85 -18.35 -5.24 0.40
CA ALA A 85 -19.25 -4.68 -0.61
C ALA A 85 -18.58 -3.93 -1.78
N SER A 86 -17.25 -4.04 -1.95
CA SER A 86 -16.52 -3.38 -3.04
C SER A 86 -15.07 -3.87 -3.19
N PHE A 87 -14.28 -3.20 -4.03
CA PHE A 87 -12.84 -3.41 -4.14
C PHE A 87 -12.10 -2.07 -4.12
N THR A 88 -10.81 -2.12 -3.80
CA THR A 88 -9.90 -0.98 -3.90
C THR A 88 -8.74 -1.32 -4.83
N CYS A 89 -8.26 -0.29 -5.54
CA CYS A 89 -7.13 -0.41 -6.45
C CYS A 89 -6.00 0.48 -5.97
N SER A 90 -4.79 -0.06 -5.83
CA SER A 90 -3.58 0.70 -5.50
C SER A 90 -2.51 0.47 -6.55
N CYS A 91 -1.81 1.50 -7.01
CA CYS A 91 -0.78 1.31 -8.03
C CYS A 91 0.39 0.47 -7.49
N LYS A 92 0.93 -0.42 -8.33
CA LYS A 92 2.13 -1.21 -8.01
C LYS A 92 3.32 -0.27 -7.77
N GLN A 93 4.33 -0.77 -7.06
CA GLN A 93 5.56 -0.01 -6.82
C GLN A 93 6.16 0.50 -8.14
N GLY A 94 6.51 1.80 -8.18
CA GLY A 94 7.03 2.47 -9.38
C GLY A 94 5.95 3.10 -10.29
N TYR A 95 4.68 2.98 -9.92
CA TYR A 95 3.56 3.60 -10.63
C TYR A 95 2.75 4.49 -9.68
N THR A 96 2.20 5.59 -10.22
CA THR A 96 1.33 6.52 -9.49
C THR A 96 0.03 6.76 -10.22
N GLY A 97 -0.95 7.26 -9.46
CA GLY A 97 -2.30 7.53 -9.92
C GLY A 97 -3.35 7.06 -8.91
N ASN A 98 -4.56 6.82 -9.40
CA ASN A 98 -5.74 6.50 -8.57
C ASN A 98 -6.09 5.00 -8.55
N GLY A 99 -5.18 4.13 -8.99
CA GLY A 99 -5.39 2.68 -9.06
C GLY A 99 -6.18 2.20 -10.28
N THR A 100 -7.02 3.03 -10.90
CA THR A 100 -7.69 2.71 -12.20
C THR A 100 -6.88 3.24 -13.39
N CYS A 101 -6.16 4.35 -13.18
CA CYS A 101 -5.09 4.82 -14.04
C CYS A 101 -3.78 4.79 -13.23
N CYS A 102 -2.86 3.91 -13.62
CA CYS A 102 -1.51 3.84 -13.05
C CYS A 102 -0.51 4.10 -14.16
N LYS A 103 0.31 5.14 -13.99
CA LYS A 103 1.37 5.51 -14.93
C LYS A 103 2.71 5.32 -14.24
N ILE A 104 3.71 4.90 -14.99
CA ILE A 104 5.09 4.92 -14.49
C ILE A 104 5.42 6.37 -14.20
N GLU A 105 5.89 6.67 -12.99
CA GLU A 105 6.56 7.94 -12.69
C GLU A 105 7.85 7.97 -13.53
N LYS A 106 7.78 8.42 -14.78
CA LYS A 106 8.94 8.51 -15.67
C LYS A 106 10.08 9.27 -15.00
N CYS A 107 9.73 10.34 -14.28
CA CYS A 107 10.70 11.22 -13.66
C CYS A 107 11.34 10.66 -12.39
N HIS A 108 10.72 9.71 -11.71
CA HIS A 108 11.33 9.07 -10.55
C HIS A 108 12.38 8.04 -10.96
N LYS A 109 12.18 7.34 -12.08
CA LYS A 109 13.13 6.33 -12.55
C LYS A 109 14.33 6.96 -13.26
N GLU A 110 14.12 7.81 -14.25
CA GLU A 110 15.22 8.30 -15.10
C GLU A 110 16.24 9.18 -14.36
N GLN A 111 15.79 10.01 -13.41
CA GLN A 111 16.65 11.00 -12.74
C GLN A 111 17.12 10.57 -11.35
N CYS A 112 16.36 9.72 -10.65
CA CYS A 112 16.76 9.25 -9.32
C CYS A 112 17.47 7.87 -9.33
N ASP A 113 17.49 7.13 -10.45
CA ASP A 113 18.20 5.84 -10.54
C ASP A 113 19.71 5.97 -10.30
N MET A 114 20.31 7.14 -10.61
CA MET A 114 21.73 7.43 -10.37
C MET A 114 22.02 7.94 -8.96
N ASN A 115 21.00 8.00 -8.09
CA ASN A 115 21.08 8.52 -6.73
C ASN A 115 21.84 9.87 -6.63
N PRO A 116 21.35 10.94 -7.30
CA PRO A 116 22.02 12.24 -7.33
C PRO A 116 22.09 12.92 -5.96
N CYS A 117 21.18 12.59 -5.04
CA CYS A 117 21.13 13.18 -3.71
C CYS A 117 22.17 12.54 -2.77
N HIS A 118 23.13 13.33 -2.31
CA HIS A 118 24.17 12.86 -1.39
C HIS A 118 23.72 12.88 0.08
N HIS A 119 24.52 12.26 0.93
CA HIS A 119 24.36 12.27 2.40
C HIS A 119 22.98 11.79 2.89
N GLY A 120 22.33 10.88 2.14
CA GLY A 120 21.04 10.32 2.50
C GLY A 120 19.85 11.26 2.25
N GLY A 121 20.01 12.30 1.42
CA GLY A 121 18.89 13.11 0.93
C GLY A 121 17.92 12.27 0.09
N ALA A 122 16.62 12.54 0.22
CA ALA A 122 15.60 11.83 -0.56
C ALA A 122 15.45 12.46 -1.95
N CYS A 123 15.53 11.65 -3.01
CA CYS A 123 15.33 12.12 -4.38
C CYS A 123 13.85 12.14 -4.75
N VAL A 124 13.39 13.27 -5.28
CA VAL A 124 12.00 13.46 -5.72
C VAL A 124 12.02 13.89 -7.18
N GLY A 125 11.50 13.04 -8.07
CA GLY A 125 11.21 13.39 -9.45
C GLY A 125 10.06 14.40 -9.54
N ILE A 126 10.19 15.38 -10.43
CA ILE A 126 9.21 16.45 -10.65
C ILE A 126 8.80 16.42 -12.12
N GLU A 127 7.51 16.22 -12.38
CA GLU A 127 6.93 16.39 -13.71
C GLU A 127 6.64 17.88 -13.95
N SER A 128 7.22 18.46 -15.01
CA SER A 128 6.98 19.86 -15.38
C SER A 128 6.04 19.92 -16.58
N GLU A 129 4.91 20.63 -16.45
CA GLU A 129 3.96 20.82 -17.58
C GLU A 129 4.57 21.61 -18.75
N ASN A 130 5.69 22.30 -18.52
CA ASN A 130 6.38 23.16 -19.50
C ASN A 130 7.69 22.56 -20.03
N SER A 131 8.09 21.37 -19.59
CA SER A 131 9.32 20.72 -20.08
C SER A 131 9.09 19.23 -20.30
N PRO A 132 9.44 18.68 -21.47
CA PRO A 132 9.43 17.24 -21.70
C PRO A 132 10.54 16.52 -20.92
N GLU A 133 11.49 17.25 -20.33
CA GLU A 133 12.58 16.71 -19.53
C GLU A 133 12.20 16.66 -18.05
N CYS A 134 12.42 15.50 -17.44
CA CYS A 134 12.19 15.27 -16.03
C CYS A 134 13.17 16.09 -15.17
N GLN A 135 12.63 16.88 -14.24
CA GLN A 135 13.42 17.55 -13.21
C GLN A 135 13.45 16.68 -11.94
N TYR A 136 14.42 16.92 -11.07
CA TYR A 136 14.44 16.33 -9.73
C TYR A 136 14.79 17.41 -8.71
N ARG A 137 14.45 17.15 -7.45
CA ARG A 137 15.04 17.85 -6.31
C ARG A 137 15.46 16.86 -5.24
N CYS A 138 16.36 17.29 -4.37
CA CYS A 138 16.75 16.54 -3.20
C CYS A 138 16.14 17.17 -1.94
N ASP A 139 15.41 16.36 -1.18
CA ASP A 139 14.98 16.71 0.18
C ASP A 139 16.11 16.33 1.13
N CYS A 140 16.94 17.32 1.46
CA CYS A 140 18.16 17.12 2.22
C CYS A 140 17.89 16.90 3.72
N LEU A 141 18.73 16.06 4.36
CA LEU A 141 18.76 15.95 5.81
C LEU A 141 19.25 17.26 6.44
N ALA A 142 18.80 17.53 7.67
CA ALA A 142 19.19 18.74 8.40
C ALA A 142 20.71 18.92 8.41
N ILE A 143 21.18 20.11 8.02
CA ILE A 143 22.57 20.59 7.79
C ILE A 143 23.09 20.58 6.34
N TYR A 144 22.41 19.91 5.40
CA TYR A 144 22.78 19.96 3.98
C TYR A 144 21.79 20.84 3.22
N GLU A 145 22.29 21.70 2.31
CA GLU A 145 21.47 22.58 1.49
C GLU A 145 22.03 22.66 0.06
N GLY A 146 21.15 22.71 -0.94
CA GLY A 146 21.51 22.81 -2.35
C GLY A 146 20.90 21.69 -3.21
N GLN A 147 21.28 21.67 -4.50
CA GLN A 147 20.65 20.79 -5.50
C GLN A 147 20.90 19.29 -5.25
N ASP A 148 22.08 18.92 -4.73
CA ASP A 148 22.51 17.53 -4.51
C ASP A 148 22.88 17.22 -3.05
N CYS A 149 22.45 18.06 -2.11
CA CYS A 149 22.85 18.01 -0.70
C CYS A 149 24.38 18.02 -0.47
N PRO A 150 25.12 19.02 -1.00
CA PRO A 150 26.55 19.15 -0.77
C PRO A 150 26.86 19.40 0.72
N PRO A 151 28.06 19.02 1.20
CA PRO A 151 28.47 19.32 2.56
C PRO A 151 28.61 20.84 2.74
N PRO A 152 28.35 21.37 3.95
CA PRO A 152 28.51 22.79 4.22
C PRO A 152 29.97 23.22 3.97
N PRO A 153 30.19 24.45 3.47
CA PRO A 153 31.53 24.94 3.23
C PRO A 153 32.34 24.95 4.53
N PRO A 154 33.65 24.65 4.46
CA PRO A 154 34.50 24.71 5.64
C PRO A 154 34.48 26.13 6.22
N PRO A 155 34.61 26.28 7.56
CA PRO A 155 34.68 27.59 8.18
C PRO A 155 35.86 28.38 7.60
N PRO A 156 35.74 29.71 7.50
CA PRO A 156 36.84 30.53 7.01
C PRO A 156 38.08 30.33 7.89
N PRO A 157 39.30 30.38 7.31
CA PRO A 157 40.51 30.28 8.08
C PRO A 157 40.56 31.39 9.14
N PRO A 158 41.18 31.14 10.30
CA PRO A 158 41.33 32.16 11.32
C PRO A 158 42.09 33.38 10.75
N PRO A 159 41.77 34.60 11.22
CA PRO A 159 42.48 35.79 10.78
C PRO A 159 43.98 35.65 11.09
N PRO A 160 44.85 36.22 10.24
CA PRO A 160 46.29 36.21 10.52
C PRO A 160 46.57 36.89 11.87
N PRO A 161 47.63 36.46 12.58
CA PRO A 161 48.01 37.09 13.84
C PRO A 161 48.31 38.58 13.63
N PRO A 162 48.04 39.44 14.64
CA PRO A 162 48.35 40.85 14.53
C PRO A 162 49.86 41.05 14.29
N PRO A 163 50.25 42.11 13.57
CA PRO A 163 51.65 42.41 13.37
C PRO A 163 52.36 42.60 14.72
N PRO A 164 53.65 42.26 14.82
CA PRO A 164 54.42 42.47 16.05
C PRO A 164 54.41 43.96 16.41
N PRO A 165 54.45 44.30 17.72
CA PRO A 165 54.50 45.68 18.15
C PRO A 165 55.75 46.37 17.58
N PRO A 166 55.68 47.68 17.28
CA PRO A 166 56.83 48.42 16.82
C PRO A 166 57.96 48.32 17.86
N PRO A 167 59.23 48.31 17.42
CA PRO A 167 60.37 48.29 18.33
C PRO A 167 60.30 49.51 19.27
N PRO A 168 60.77 49.37 20.52
CA PRO A 168 60.80 50.48 21.46
C PRO A 168 61.66 51.62 20.89
N PRO A 169 61.30 52.89 21.18
CA PRO A 169 62.09 54.02 20.75
C PRO A 169 63.51 53.93 21.33
N PRO A 170 64.53 54.40 20.59
CA PRO A 170 65.90 54.42 21.09
C PRO A 170 65.99 55.31 22.35
N PRO A 171 66.89 54.96 23.30
CA PRO A 171 67.09 55.77 24.50
C PRO A 171 67.59 57.18 24.13
N PRO A 172 67.18 58.22 24.89
CA PRO A 172 67.64 59.59 24.65
C PRO A 172 69.16 59.72 24.88
N PRO A 173 69.82 60.68 24.20
CA PRO A 173 71.25 60.93 24.29
C PRO A 173 71.68 61.48 25.64
#